data_AF-A0A831JLM1-F1
#
_entry.id   AF-A0A831JLM1-F1
#
_cell.length_a   1.000
_cell.length_b   1.000
_cell.length_c   1.000
_cell.angle_alpha   90.00
_cell.angle_beta   90.00
_cell.angle_gamma   90.00
#
_symmetry.space_group_name_H-M   'P 1'
#
loop_
_entity.id
_entity.type
_entity.pdbx_description
1 polymer ?
#
loop_
_entity_poly.entity_id
_entity_poly.type
_entity_poly.pdbx_seq_one_letter_code
_entity_poly.pdbx_strand_id
1 'polypeptide(L)'
;MLSKNRIKYIRSLEMKKYRKAEKAFLAEGNKLVNDLLGHFSCKLLIATAQWLEAHPLLLAQETIEVSAEELARASLLKTPQEVLAVFELPSYTYDDSLPGHSLCLALDDVQDPGNLGTIIRIADWFG
;
A
#
# COMPACT_ATOMS: atom_id res chain seq x y z
N MET A 1 -7.08 19.39 -7.91
CA MET A 1 -8.20 19.11 -6.99
C MET A 1 -8.68 17.68 -7.16
N LEU A 2 -8.89 16.98 -6.04
CA LEU A 2 -9.29 15.57 -6.05
C LEU A 2 -10.80 15.42 -6.26
N SER A 3 -11.21 14.68 -7.30
CA SER A 3 -12.64 14.52 -7.61
C SER A 3 -13.38 13.62 -6.61
N LYS A 4 -14.69 13.82 -6.44
CA LYS A 4 -15.53 12.96 -5.59
C LYS A 4 -15.47 11.48 -5.99
N ASN A 5 -15.39 11.20 -7.29
CA ASN A 5 -15.28 9.84 -7.80
C ASN A 5 -13.94 9.19 -7.42
N ARG A 6 -12.84 9.96 -7.46
CA ARG A 6 -11.52 9.48 -6.99
C ARG A 6 -11.53 9.17 -5.51
N ILE A 7 -12.07 10.07 -4.69
CA ILE A 7 -12.21 9.84 -3.24
C ILE A 7 -13.00 8.55 -2.98
N LYS A 8 -14.13 8.36 -3.68
CA LYS A 8 -14.94 7.15 -3.55
C LYS A 8 -14.17 5.89 -3.97
N TYR A 9 -13.42 5.95 -5.06
CA TYR A 9 -12.56 4.86 -5.52
C TYR A 9 -11.50 4.49 -4.47
N ILE A 10 -10.73 5.47 -3.98
CA ILE A 10 -9.68 5.26 -2.98
C ILE A 10 -10.25 4.60 -1.73
N ARG A 11 -11.35 5.15 -1.18
CA ARG A 11 -11.98 4.61 0.02
C ARG A 11 -12.58 3.22 -0.21
N SER A 12 -13.02 2.89 -1.43
CA SER A 12 -13.53 1.55 -1.73
C SER A 12 -12.48 0.45 -1.56
N LEU A 13 -11.18 0.78 -1.70
CA LEU A 13 -10.07 -0.16 -1.55
C LEU A 13 -9.86 -0.64 -0.09
N GLU A 14 -10.53 -0.04 0.89
CA GLU A 14 -10.63 -0.59 2.25
C GLU A 14 -11.27 -1.99 2.26
N MET A 15 -12.20 -2.23 1.33
CA MET A 15 -12.93 -3.48 1.23
C MET A 15 -12.21 -4.49 0.32
N LYS A 16 -12.00 -5.71 0.82
CA LYS A 16 -11.36 -6.84 0.10
C LYS A 16 -11.96 -7.10 -1.28
N LYS A 17 -13.28 -6.95 -1.43
CA LYS A 17 -14.01 -7.11 -2.70
C LYS A 17 -13.44 -6.20 -3.79
N TYR A 18 -13.24 -4.92 -3.49
CA TYR A 18 -12.77 -3.94 -4.47
C TYR A 18 -11.27 -4.11 -4.73
N ARG A 19 -10.46 -4.43 -3.71
CA ARG A 19 -9.03 -4.74 -3.94
C ARG A 19 -8.84 -5.86 -4.96
N LYS A 20 -9.66 -6.92 -4.88
CA LYS A 20 -9.64 -8.04 -5.82
C LYS A 20 -10.12 -7.64 -7.22
N ALA A 21 -11.23 -6.89 -7.31
CA ALA A 21 -11.79 -6.49 -8.60
C ALA A 21 -10.86 -5.54 -9.36
N GLU A 22 -10.27 -4.58 -8.65
CA GLU A 22 -9.39 -3.54 -9.20
C GLU A 22 -7.93 -3.99 -9.34
N LYS A 23 -7.59 -5.17 -8.79
CA LYS A 23 -6.22 -5.66 -8.64
C LYS A 23 -5.30 -4.57 -8.08
N ALA A 24 -5.73 -3.99 -6.97
CA ALA A 24 -5.06 -2.84 -6.37
C ALA A 24 -5.25 -2.81 -4.85
N PHE A 25 -4.32 -2.18 -4.15
CA PHE A 25 -4.42 -1.93 -2.72
C PHE A 25 -3.95 -0.51 -2.38
N LEU A 26 -4.46 -0.01 -1.26
CA LEU A 26 -4.16 1.31 -0.73
C LEU A 26 -3.01 1.21 0.29
N ALA A 27 -2.07 2.15 0.21
CA ALA A 27 -1.02 2.36 1.20
C ALA A 27 -0.99 3.84 1.59
N GLU A 28 -0.89 4.12 2.88
CA GLU A 28 -0.93 5.48 3.42
C GLU A 28 0.23 5.70 4.38
N GLY A 29 0.82 6.89 4.33
CA GLY A 29 1.92 7.28 5.21
C GLY A 29 3.29 7.28 4.54
N ASN A 30 4.12 8.21 4.99
CA ASN A 30 5.42 8.54 4.39
C ASN A 30 6.32 7.30 4.34
N LYS A 31 6.44 6.57 5.46
CA LYS A 31 7.28 5.37 5.55
C LYS A 31 6.77 4.25 4.64
N LEU A 32 5.48 3.89 4.78
CA LEU A 32 4.92 2.75 4.05
C LEU A 32 4.95 2.98 2.54
N VAL A 33 4.61 4.19 2.07
CA VAL A 33 4.66 4.51 0.65
C VAL A 33 6.10 4.45 0.14
N ASN A 34 7.07 4.98 0.89
CA ASN A 34 8.49 4.89 0.52
C ASN A 34 9.01 3.45 0.46
N ASP A 35 8.65 2.62 1.43
CA ASP A 35 9.07 1.20 1.49
C ASP A 35 8.49 0.39 0.31
N LEU A 36 7.35 0.82 -0.27
CA LEU A 36 6.69 0.14 -1.39
C LEU A 36 7.10 0.68 -2.76
N LEU A 37 7.50 1.94 -2.85
CA LEU A 37 7.97 2.55 -4.09
C LEU A 37 9.23 1.81 -4.58
N GLY A 38 9.26 1.46 -5.87
CA GLY A 38 10.33 0.66 -6.46
C GLY A 38 10.17 -0.87 -6.30
N HIS A 39 9.34 -1.33 -5.36
CA HIS A 39 9.01 -2.75 -5.20
C HIS A 39 7.66 -3.12 -5.83
N PHE A 40 6.73 -2.17 -5.87
CA PHE A 40 5.39 -2.34 -6.45
C PHE A 40 5.11 -1.31 -7.53
N SER A 41 4.31 -1.70 -8.52
CA SER A 41 3.79 -0.79 -9.56
C SER A 41 2.81 0.20 -8.92
N CYS A 42 3.22 1.47 -8.82
CA CYS A 42 2.39 2.54 -8.28
C CYS A 42 1.45 3.08 -9.36
N LYS A 43 0.14 2.78 -9.23
CA LYS A 43 -0.90 3.23 -10.17
C LYS A 43 -1.26 4.70 -9.97
N LEU A 44 -1.40 5.11 -8.71
CA LEU A 44 -1.79 6.48 -8.37
C LEU A 44 -1.06 6.91 -7.10
N LEU A 45 -0.38 8.05 -7.16
CA LEU A 45 0.21 8.72 -6.02
C LEU A 45 -0.53 10.04 -5.77
N ILE A 46 -0.95 10.27 -4.53
CA ILE A 46 -1.56 11.52 -4.07
C ILE A 46 -0.72 12.03 -2.92
N ALA A 47 -0.14 13.22 -3.07
CA ALA A 47 0.80 13.76 -2.10
C ALA A 47 0.71 15.28 -2.00
N THR A 48 1.21 15.82 -0.90
CA THR A 48 1.43 17.26 -0.77
C THR A 48 2.64 17.71 -1.58
N ALA A 49 2.70 19.00 -1.94
CA ALA A 49 3.84 19.59 -2.64
C ALA A 49 5.18 19.31 -1.92
N GLN A 50 5.21 19.52 -0.61
CA GLN A 50 6.38 19.28 0.24
C GLN A 50 6.90 17.84 0.12
N TRP A 51 6.00 16.86 0.11
CA TRP A 51 6.38 15.46 0.00
C TRP A 51 6.90 15.13 -1.40
N LEU A 52 6.30 15.68 -2.46
CA LEU A 52 6.75 15.49 -3.84
C LEU A 52 8.14 16.09 -4.09
N GLU A 53 8.39 17.29 -3.57
CA GLU A 53 9.70 17.94 -3.65
C GLU A 53 10.81 17.11 -2.99
N ALA A 54 10.49 16.40 -1.91
CA ALA A 54 11.43 15.49 -1.24
C ALA A 54 11.68 14.18 -2.00
N HIS A 55 10.85 13.82 -2.99
CA HIS A 55 10.92 12.56 -3.74
C HIS A 55 10.93 12.77 -5.27
N PRO A 56 11.89 13.53 -5.83
CA PRO A 56 11.87 13.97 -7.23
C PRO A 56 12.03 12.85 -8.26
N LEU A 57 12.55 11.69 -7.86
CA LEU A 57 12.82 10.53 -8.72
C LEU A 57 11.77 9.42 -8.60
N LEU A 58 10.64 9.69 -7.94
CA LEU A 58 9.60 8.67 -7.78
C LEU A 58 9.00 8.28 -9.14
N LEU A 59 8.54 7.03 -9.23
CA LEU A 59 7.87 6.51 -10.41
C LEU A 59 6.45 6.06 -10.03
N ALA A 60 5.46 6.77 -10.59
CA ALA A 60 4.05 6.42 -10.51
C ALA A 60 3.40 6.67 -11.88
N GLN A 61 2.41 5.86 -12.24
CA GLN A 61 1.68 6.02 -13.50
C GLN A 61 0.90 7.34 -13.55
N GLU A 62 0.38 7.75 -12.39
CA GLU A 62 -0.28 9.04 -12.20
C GLU A 62 0.12 9.62 -10.84
N THR A 63 0.45 10.92 -10.83
CA THR A 63 0.72 11.68 -9.61
C THR A 63 -0.22 12.88 -9.54
N ILE A 64 -0.80 13.11 -8.37
CA ILE A 64 -1.65 14.28 -8.10
C ILE A 64 -1.14 14.99 -6.85
N GLU A 65 -0.71 16.23 -7.04
CA GLU A 65 -0.47 17.15 -5.94
C GLU A 65 -1.80 17.65 -5.36
N VAL A 66 -1.92 17.60 -4.04
CA VAL A 66 -3.11 18.03 -3.29
C VAL A 66 -2.72 18.79 -2.03
N SER A 67 -3.66 19.56 -1.47
CA SER A 67 -3.49 20.08 -0.11
C SER A 67 -3.65 18.99 0.94
N ALA A 68 -3.13 19.22 2.15
CA ALA A 68 -3.35 18.32 3.29
C ALA A 68 -4.85 18.10 3.58
N GLU A 69 -5.69 19.12 3.38
CA GLU A 69 -7.13 19.03 3.56
C GLU A 69 -7.79 18.11 2.53
N GLU A 70 -7.39 18.20 1.26
CA GLU A 70 -7.89 17.32 0.20
C GLU A 70 -7.45 15.87 0.41
N LEU A 71 -6.19 15.65 0.82
CA LEU A 71 -5.66 14.33 1.15
C LEU A 71 -6.46 13.71 2.31
N ALA A 72 -6.76 14.50 3.34
CA ALA A 72 -7.53 14.05 4.49
C ALA A 72 -8.95 13.57 4.14
N ARG A 73 -9.57 14.11 3.08
CA ARG A 73 -10.88 13.64 2.60
C ARG A 73 -10.82 12.23 1.99
N ALA A 74 -9.68 11.86 1.42
CA ALA A 74 -9.45 10.58 0.76
C ALA A 74 -8.91 9.49 1.71
N SER A 75 -8.15 9.90 2.71
CA SER A 75 -7.48 9.01 3.68
C SER A 75 -8.45 8.16 4.50
N LEU A 76 -8.02 6.95 4.84
CA LEU A 76 -8.69 6.08 5.82
C LEU A 76 -8.13 6.27 7.24
N LEU A 77 -7.01 6.99 7.39
CA LEU A 77 -6.37 7.24 8.68
C LEU A 77 -7.07 8.36 9.45
N LYS A 78 -7.09 8.24 10.78
CA LYS A 78 -7.55 9.32 11.68
C LYS A 78 -6.67 10.57 11.58
N THR A 79 -5.37 10.37 11.36
CA THR A 79 -4.38 11.43 11.18
C THR A 79 -3.63 11.15 9.88
N PRO A 80 -4.15 11.65 8.75
CA PRO A 80 -3.53 11.51 7.44
C PRO A 80 -2.14 12.14 7.43
N GLN A 81 -1.18 11.48 6.79
CA GLN A 81 0.15 12.04 6.56
C GLN A 81 0.21 12.75 5.21
N GLU A 82 1.40 12.98 4.68
CA GLU A 82 1.62 13.81 3.50
C GLU A 82 1.44 13.06 2.17
N VAL A 83 1.20 11.75 2.22
CA VAL A 83 1.09 10.88 1.04
C VAL A 83 0.13 9.70 1.21
N LEU A 84 -0.53 9.35 0.12
CA LEU A 84 -1.36 8.17 -0.09
C LEU A 84 -1.11 7.62 -1.49
N ALA A 85 -0.96 6.30 -1.62
CA ALA A 85 -0.68 5.64 -2.88
C ALA A 85 -1.58 4.42 -3.11
N VAL A 86 -1.97 4.21 -4.36
CA VAL A 86 -2.63 2.99 -4.83
C VAL A 86 -1.62 2.18 -5.64
N PHE A 87 -1.32 0.99 -5.15
CA PHE A 87 -0.39 0.06 -5.78
C PHE A 87 -1.16 -1.07 -6.47
N GLU A 88 -0.55 -1.66 -7.49
CA GLU A 88 -1.05 -2.89 -8.10
C GLU A 88 -0.90 -4.07 -7.15
N LEU A 89 -1.95 -4.89 -7.05
CA LEU A 89 -1.89 -6.11 -6.26
C LEU A 89 -1.03 -7.14 -7.03
N PRO A 90 0.08 -7.62 -6.45
CA PRO A 90 0.95 -8.58 -7.10
C PRO A 90 0.22 -9.92 -7.33
N SER A 91 0.63 -10.63 -8.38
CA SER A 91 0.21 -12.00 -8.63
C SER A 91 1.39 -12.93 -8.33
N TYR A 92 1.29 -13.70 -7.25
CA TYR A 92 2.28 -14.71 -6.91
C TYR A 92 1.79 -16.08 -7.36
N THR A 93 2.66 -16.86 -8.00
CA THR A 93 2.46 -18.28 -8.23
C THR A 93 3.14 -19.05 -7.10
N TYR A 94 2.43 -19.98 -6.48
CA TYR A 94 3.02 -20.89 -5.52
C TYR A 94 3.89 -21.91 -6.25
N ASP A 95 5.08 -22.16 -5.70
CA ASP A 95 6.03 -23.15 -6.20
C ASP A 95 6.22 -24.23 -5.12
N ASP A 96 5.74 -25.44 -5.43
CA ASP A 96 5.81 -26.61 -4.57
C ASP A 96 7.24 -27.06 -4.23
N SER A 97 8.26 -26.55 -4.93
CA SER A 97 9.66 -26.84 -4.65
C SER A 97 10.26 -25.98 -3.55
N LEU A 98 9.62 -24.87 -3.13
CA LEU A 98 10.16 -23.96 -2.11
C LEU A 98 10.35 -24.60 -0.72
N PRO A 99 9.43 -25.44 -0.21
CA PRO A 99 9.61 -26.08 1.08
C PRO A 99 10.83 -27.01 1.11
N GLY A 100 11.77 -26.77 2.03
CA GLY A 100 12.95 -27.63 2.24
C GLY A 100 14.28 -27.04 1.78
N HIS A 101 14.29 -25.91 1.08
CA HIS A 101 15.51 -25.17 0.70
C HIS A 101 15.82 -23.96 1.60
N SER A 102 14.87 -23.56 2.45
CA SER A 102 14.97 -22.42 3.36
C SER A 102 14.06 -22.60 4.57
N LEU A 103 14.18 -21.72 5.57
CA LEU A 103 13.24 -21.64 6.68
C LEU A 103 11.87 -21.21 6.14
N CYS A 104 10.83 -22.02 6.38
CA CYS A 104 9.47 -21.73 5.95
C CYS A 104 8.53 -21.58 7.14
N LEU A 105 7.64 -20.58 7.09
CA LEU A 105 6.58 -20.39 8.08
C LEU A 105 5.25 -20.88 7.51
N ALA A 106 4.63 -21.85 8.18
CA ALA A 106 3.27 -22.30 7.90
C ALA A 106 2.32 -21.69 8.93
N LEU A 107 1.30 -20.96 8.46
CA LEU A 107 0.32 -20.29 9.31
C LEU A 107 -1.01 -21.04 9.24
N ASP A 108 -1.36 -21.74 10.32
CA ASP A 108 -2.64 -22.43 10.45
C ASP A 108 -3.61 -21.59 11.30
N ASP A 109 -4.76 -21.26 10.72
CA ASP A 109 -5.85 -20.48 11.32
C ASP A 109 -5.47 -19.15 12.03
N VAL A 110 -4.46 -18.43 11.51
CA VAL A 110 -4.11 -17.08 12.00
C VAL A 110 -5.09 -16.05 11.42
N GLN A 111 -6.09 -15.67 12.21
CA GLN A 111 -7.19 -14.79 11.76
C GLN A 111 -6.95 -13.29 12.03
N ASP A 112 -6.21 -12.95 13.08
CA ASP A 112 -5.98 -11.56 13.48
C ASP A 112 -4.91 -10.89 12.59
N PRO A 113 -5.23 -9.77 11.91
CA PRO A 113 -4.26 -9.06 11.07
C PRO A 113 -3.05 -8.51 11.84
N GLY A 114 -3.22 -8.17 13.13
CA GLY A 114 -2.14 -7.68 13.99
C GLY A 114 -1.13 -8.77 14.33
N ASN A 115 -1.61 -9.98 14.62
CA ASN A 115 -0.77 -11.15 14.81
C ASN A 115 0.00 -11.49 13.54
N LEU A 116 -0.66 -11.51 12.38
CA LEU A 116 0.00 -11.77 11.09
C LEU A 116 1.09 -10.72 10.81
N GLY A 117 0.80 -9.43 11.04
CA GLY A 117 1.79 -8.37 10.87
C GLY A 117 3.00 -8.53 11.80
N THR A 118 2.79 -8.97 13.04
CA THR A 118 3.87 -9.23 13.99
C THR A 118 4.75 -10.39 13.51
N ILE A 119 4.14 -11.48 13.05
CA ILE A 119 4.86 -12.64 12.51
C ILE A 119 5.72 -12.23 11.31
N ILE A 120 5.17 -11.48 10.34
CA ILE A 120 5.91 -11.02 9.16
C ILE A 120 7.12 -10.16 9.57
N ARG A 121 6.95 -9.25 10.54
CA ARG A 121 8.06 -8.40 11.02
C ARG A 121 9.13 -9.19 11.74
N ILE A 122 8.76 -10.23 12.48
CA ILE A 122 9.73 -11.12 13.12
C ILE A 122 10.46 -11.93 12.05
N ALA A 123 9.76 -12.43 11.02
CA ALA A 123 10.38 -13.12 9.90
C ALA A 123 11.43 -12.21 9.25
N ASP A 124 11.05 -11.01 8.79
CA ASP A 124 11.95 -10.01 8.18
C ASP A 124 13.15 -9.65 9.07
N TRP A 125 12.99 -9.65 10.40
CA TRP A 125 14.09 -9.40 11.33
C TRP A 125 15.13 -10.54 11.37
N PHE A 126 14.69 -11.78 11.19
CA PHE A 126 15.53 -12.97 11.30
C PHE A 126 15.91 -13.61 9.95
N GLY A 127 15.26 -13.26 8.83
CA GLY A 127 15.57 -13.71 7.47
C GLY A 127 14.35 -14.03 6.62
#